data_AF-A0A919BPC3-F1
#
_entry.id   AF-A0A919BPC3-F1
#
_cell.length_a   1.000
_cell.length_b   1.000
_cell.length_c   1.000
_cell.angle_alpha   90.00
_cell.angle_beta   90.00
_cell.angle_gamma   90.00
#
_symmetry.space_group_name_H-M   'P 1'
#
loop_
_entity.id
_entity.type
_entity.pdbx_description
1 polymer ?
#
loop_
_entity_poly.entity_id
_entity_poly.type
_entity_poly.pdbx_seq_one_letter_code
_entity_poly.pdbx_strand_id
1 'polypeptide(L)'
;MNQACIFIVDDEAQILKAIERLFFQFPIEIKTFTSPREALENLSLFNPQVVISDLRMPFMTGLEFLSQVKEKHPDCHRILLSAHQDFEQVIDGFNDDIIHQFLSKPWKNDELIALVQQNLCNLDKEIGEESNITSIIGESAGMLQLKAQIVQVAGANVPIFINGKTGTGKELVAKACHELSYRKLQPFIAFNCANLNEHLLESQLFGHKKGAFTGADQDFEGLLTQAGEGTLFLDEVTTLPLNIQAKLLRVIQEREYTPLGDNKVLKLNAQILSASSTALEQATTTGEFRPDLYYRLAVIKLNIPPLNQRATDQIVLAQYFLNKFVKMHNKVAMKLTAGAEQFILSYAWPGNVRQLENVIHHVVIMNNEKDIRQEHIQSAIGNEPLAATTATEKSQHQNQKVLQNTVQAEINGTLEDIEKHAILTAIDACSGNVSQAAVKLGVNPSTIYRKLQKWGIS
;
A
#
# COMPACT_ATOMS: atom_id res chain seq x y z
N MET A 1 -20.21 -1.77 -24.09
CA MET A 1 -19.34 -1.57 -22.93
C MET A 1 -18.13 -2.46 -23.16
N ASN A 2 -16.99 -1.90 -23.54
CA ASN A 2 -15.78 -2.70 -23.76
C ASN A 2 -15.35 -3.27 -22.41
N GLN A 3 -15.21 -4.59 -22.32
CA GLN A 3 -14.54 -5.23 -21.18
C GLN A 3 -13.12 -4.65 -21.09
N ALA A 4 -12.65 -4.37 -19.88
CA ALA A 4 -11.27 -3.96 -19.66
C ALA A 4 -10.33 -5.08 -20.13
N CYS A 5 -9.46 -4.77 -21.07
CA CYS A 5 -8.51 -5.67 -21.68
C CYS A 5 -7.11 -5.45 -21.09
N ILE A 6 -6.51 -6.51 -20.56
CA ILE A 6 -5.15 -6.51 -20.03
C ILE A 6 -4.28 -7.43 -20.86
N PHE A 7 -3.10 -6.95 -21.21
CA PHE A 7 -2.07 -7.75 -21.85
C PHE A 7 -1.05 -8.20 -20.83
N ILE A 8 -0.69 -9.48 -20.89
CA ILE A 8 0.35 -10.07 -20.03
C ILE A 8 1.34 -10.78 -20.92
N VAL A 9 2.61 -10.39 -20.85
CA VAL A 9 3.68 -10.91 -21.69
C VAL A 9 4.77 -11.49 -20.81
N ASP A 10 5.00 -12.79 -20.93
CA ASP A 10 6.00 -13.53 -20.16
C ASP A 10 6.37 -14.79 -20.96
N ASP A 11 7.66 -15.13 -21.08
CA ASP A 11 8.10 -16.30 -21.85
C ASP A 11 7.81 -17.62 -21.13
N GLU A 12 7.60 -17.58 -19.81
CA GLU A 12 7.21 -18.73 -19.02
C GLU A 12 5.69 -18.97 -19.07
N ALA A 13 5.26 -19.91 -19.92
CA ALA A 13 3.86 -20.30 -20.03
C ALA A 13 3.20 -20.76 -18.70
N GLN A 14 3.99 -21.16 -17.70
CA GLN A 14 3.49 -21.50 -16.37
C GLN A 14 3.03 -20.26 -15.59
N ILE A 15 3.78 -19.16 -15.69
CA ILE A 15 3.44 -17.87 -15.08
C ILE A 15 2.17 -17.31 -15.71
N LEU A 16 2.11 -17.29 -17.04
CA LEU A 16 0.91 -16.84 -17.78
C LEU A 16 -0.35 -17.59 -17.34
N LYS A 17 -0.28 -18.93 -17.24
CA LYS A 17 -1.41 -19.76 -16.78
C LYS A 17 -1.78 -19.50 -15.32
N ALA A 18 -0.81 -19.23 -14.46
CA ALA A 18 -1.06 -18.90 -13.07
C ALA A 18 -1.80 -17.56 -12.95
N ILE A 19 -1.37 -16.55 -13.72
CA ILE A 19 -2.01 -15.24 -13.72
C ILE A 19 -3.40 -15.29 -14.36
N GLU A 20 -3.57 -16.01 -15.46
CA GLU A 20 -4.88 -16.22 -16.10
C GLU A 20 -5.87 -16.89 -15.13
N ARG A 21 -5.45 -17.91 -14.38
CA ARG A 21 -6.28 -18.55 -13.34
C ARG A 21 -6.62 -17.61 -12.20
N LEU A 22 -5.66 -16.78 -11.79
CA LEU A 22 -5.83 -15.82 -10.70
C LEU A 22 -6.88 -14.76 -11.05
N PHE A 23 -6.96 -14.36 -12.31
CA PHE A 23 -7.92 -13.36 -12.77
C PHE A 23 -9.21 -13.93 -13.39
N PHE A 24 -9.33 -15.25 -13.55
CA PHE A 24 -10.51 -15.92 -14.13
C PHE A 24 -11.83 -15.55 -13.45
N GLN A 25 -11.80 -15.21 -12.16
CA GLN A 25 -12.98 -14.84 -11.37
C GLN A 25 -13.37 -13.35 -11.51
N PHE A 26 -12.57 -12.55 -12.21
CA PHE A 26 -12.80 -11.11 -12.38
C PHE A 26 -13.39 -10.82 -13.78
N PRO A 27 -14.24 -9.78 -13.92
CA PRO A 27 -14.83 -9.40 -15.20
C PRO A 27 -13.84 -8.64 -16.11
N ILE A 28 -12.62 -9.16 -16.25
CA ILE A 28 -11.50 -8.56 -16.98
C ILE A 28 -11.12 -9.51 -18.11
N GLU A 29 -10.98 -9.00 -19.33
CA GLU A 29 -10.48 -9.78 -20.45
C GLU A 29 -8.95 -9.78 -20.41
N ILE A 30 -8.33 -10.93 -20.16
CA ILE A 30 -6.88 -11.08 -20.17
C ILE A 30 -6.45 -11.75 -21.45
N LYS A 31 -5.46 -11.15 -22.11
CA LYS A 31 -4.73 -11.74 -23.22
C LYS A 31 -3.30 -12.01 -22.78
N THR A 32 -2.90 -13.28 -22.83
CA THR A 32 -1.55 -13.72 -22.49
C THR A 32 -0.76 -13.96 -23.78
N PHE A 33 0.51 -13.56 -23.79
CA PHE A 33 1.41 -13.73 -24.92
C PHE A 33 2.75 -14.27 -24.42
N THR A 34 3.26 -15.32 -25.07
CA THR A 34 4.60 -15.85 -24.77
C THR A 34 5.71 -15.12 -25.52
N SER A 35 5.35 -14.22 -26.42
CA SER A 35 6.28 -13.48 -27.28
C SER A 35 5.92 -12.00 -27.32
N PRO A 36 6.89 -11.10 -27.06
CA PRO A 36 6.68 -9.65 -27.17
C PRO A 36 6.23 -9.22 -28.57
N ARG A 37 6.71 -9.89 -29.62
CA ARG A 37 6.32 -9.57 -31.01
C ARG A 37 4.86 -9.87 -31.27
N GLU A 38 4.37 -11.00 -30.76
CA GLU A 38 2.96 -11.38 -30.90
C GLU A 38 2.06 -10.40 -30.14
N ALA A 39 2.48 -9.95 -28.95
CA ALA A 39 1.79 -8.91 -28.21
C ALA A 39 1.75 -7.58 -28.98
N LEU A 40 2.86 -7.17 -29.61
CA LEU A 40 2.93 -5.94 -30.41
C LEU A 40 2.02 -5.96 -31.64
N GLU A 41 1.88 -7.12 -32.31
CA GLU A 41 0.99 -7.30 -33.45
C GLU A 41 -0.49 -7.19 -33.05
N ASN A 42 -0.82 -7.59 -31.81
CA ASN A 42 -2.18 -7.60 -31.29
C ASN A 42 -2.57 -6.32 -30.52
N LEU A 43 -1.62 -5.42 -30.22
CA LEU A 43 -1.89 -4.16 -29.51
C LEU A 43 -2.99 -3.32 -30.16
N SER A 44 -2.90 -3.11 -31.47
CA SER A 44 -3.86 -2.27 -32.20
C SER A 44 -5.23 -2.92 -32.39
N LEU A 45 -5.33 -4.24 -32.24
CA LEU A 45 -6.58 -5.00 -32.39
C LEU A 45 -7.43 -4.95 -31.11
N PHE A 46 -6.79 -5.01 -29.94
CA PHE A 46 -7.49 -5.13 -28.66
C PHE A 46 -7.39 -3.88 -27.77
N ASN A 47 -6.47 -2.96 -28.06
CA ASN A 47 -6.28 -1.68 -27.35
C ASN A 47 -6.32 -1.82 -25.81
N PRO A 48 -5.33 -2.50 -25.20
CA PRO A 48 -5.35 -2.80 -23.78
C PRO A 48 -5.19 -1.55 -22.91
N GLN A 49 -5.91 -1.51 -21.78
CA GLN A 49 -5.75 -0.45 -20.78
C GLN A 49 -4.48 -0.62 -19.94
N VAL A 50 -4.11 -1.88 -19.67
CA VAL A 50 -2.94 -2.22 -18.86
C VAL A 50 -2.11 -3.27 -19.60
N VAL A 51 -0.80 -3.04 -19.67
CA VAL A 51 0.17 -4.00 -20.19
C VAL A 51 1.14 -4.36 -19.08
N ILE A 52 1.26 -5.66 -18.81
CA ILE A 52 2.18 -6.24 -17.85
C ILE A 52 3.21 -7.05 -18.64
N SER A 53 4.49 -6.75 -18.47
CA SER A 53 5.57 -7.47 -19.16
C SER A 53 6.58 -8.00 -18.15
N ASP A 54 7.07 -9.22 -18.36
CA ASP A 54 8.32 -9.63 -17.74
C ASP A 54 9.49 -8.82 -18.31
N LEU A 55 10.51 -8.59 -17.50
CA LEU A 55 11.71 -7.89 -17.90
C LEU A 55 12.58 -8.75 -18.82
N ARG A 56 12.78 -10.03 -18.46
CA ARG A 56 13.70 -10.92 -19.14
C ARG A 56 12.95 -11.87 -20.05
N MET A 57 12.81 -11.50 -21.32
CA MET A 57 12.22 -12.37 -22.33
C MET A 57 13.19 -12.62 -23.49
N PRO A 58 13.13 -13.77 -24.17
CA PRO A 58 13.97 -14.06 -25.32
C PRO A 58 13.78 -13.03 -26.46
N PHE A 59 14.88 -12.71 -27.14
CA PHE A 59 14.95 -11.82 -28.32
C PHE A 59 14.64 -10.34 -28.10
N MET A 60 13.75 -10.00 -27.17
CA MET A 60 13.32 -8.65 -26.86
C MET A 60 13.03 -8.53 -25.38
N THR A 61 13.67 -7.58 -24.70
CA THR A 61 13.45 -7.33 -23.27
C THR A 61 12.09 -6.70 -23.02
N GLY A 62 11.59 -6.80 -21.78
CA GLY A 62 10.34 -6.16 -21.37
C GLY A 62 10.36 -4.64 -21.53
N LEU A 63 11.50 -4.01 -21.28
CA LEU A 63 11.64 -2.55 -21.44
C LEU A 63 11.59 -2.13 -22.90
N GLU A 64 12.29 -2.83 -23.80
CA GLU A 64 12.19 -2.58 -25.23
C GLU A 64 10.75 -2.75 -25.73
N PHE A 65 10.04 -3.77 -25.23
CA PHE A 65 8.64 -4.00 -25.56
C PHE A 65 7.75 -2.87 -25.07
N LEU A 66 7.83 -2.51 -23.79
CA LEU A 66 7.03 -1.44 -23.18
C LEU A 66 7.34 -0.07 -23.79
N SER A 67 8.57 0.16 -24.27
CA SER A 67 8.94 1.37 -25.01
C SER A 67 8.17 1.48 -26.33
N GLN A 68 8.05 0.37 -27.07
CA GLN A 68 7.21 0.35 -28.27
C GLN A 68 5.71 0.45 -27.97
N VAL A 69 5.27 -0.05 -26.81
CA VAL A 69 3.89 0.17 -26.33
C VAL A 69 3.66 1.66 -26.07
N LYS A 70 4.59 2.34 -25.39
CA LYS A 70 4.53 3.79 -25.13
C LYS A 70 4.35 4.60 -26.42
N GLU A 71 5.12 4.29 -27.47
CA GLU A 71 5.04 5.01 -28.75
C GLU A 71 3.69 4.80 -29.45
N LYS A 72 3.11 3.59 -29.38
CA LYS A 72 1.88 3.24 -30.09
C LYS A 72 0.60 3.54 -29.30
N HIS A 73 0.65 3.44 -27.98
CA HIS A 73 -0.47 3.59 -27.06
C HIS A 73 -0.01 4.29 -25.76
N PRO A 74 0.17 5.63 -25.79
CA PRO A 74 0.70 6.39 -24.65
C PRO A 74 -0.19 6.31 -23.41
N ASP A 75 -1.51 6.24 -23.60
CA ASP A 75 -2.54 6.17 -22.54
C ASP A 75 -2.61 4.79 -21.85
N CYS A 76 -1.84 3.81 -22.32
CA CYS A 76 -1.78 2.48 -21.73
C CYS A 76 -0.89 2.50 -20.48
N HIS A 77 -1.40 1.96 -19.37
CA HIS A 77 -0.62 1.82 -18.15
C HIS A 77 0.33 0.62 -18.25
N ARG A 78 1.62 0.86 -18.03
CA ARG A 78 2.73 -0.06 -18.34
C ARG A 78 3.39 -0.54 -17.05
N ILE A 79 3.29 -1.84 -16.77
CA ILE A 79 3.79 -2.49 -15.54
C ILE A 79 4.89 -3.48 -15.90
N LEU A 80 6.02 -3.40 -15.19
CA LEU A 80 7.14 -4.32 -15.36
C LEU A 80 7.18 -5.35 -14.23
N LEU A 81 7.29 -6.63 -14.57
CA LEU A 81 7.62 -7.71 -13.64
C LEU A 81 9.12 -7.97 -13.68
N SER A 82 9.78 -8.04 -12.53
CA SER A 82 11.24 -8.11 -12.49
C SER A 82 11.76 -8.85 -11.24
N ALA A 83 12.87 -9.58 -11.37
CA ALA A 83 13.52 -10.20 -10.21
C ALA A 83 14.31 -9.16 -9.39
N HIS A 84 14.55 -9.41 -8.11
CA HIS A 84 15.29 -8.50 -7.21
C HIS A 84 16.70 -8.10 -7.71
N GLN A 85 17.29 -8.82 -8.67
CA GLN A 85 18.65 -8.58 -9.18
C GLN A 85 18.70 -7.59 -10.35
N ASP A 86 17.56 -7.16 -10.89
CA ASP A 86 17.48 -6.35 -12.11
C ASP A 86 17.25 -4.85 -11.84
N PHE A 87 17.78 -4.39 -10.72
CA PHE A 87 17.52 -3.06 -10.16
C PHE A 87 17.85 -1.90 -11.13
N GLU A 88 18.97 -1.97 -11.85
CA GLU A 88 19.41 -0.92 -12.79
C GLU A 88 18.42 -0.75 -13.95
N GLN A 89 17.94 -1.86 -14.53
CA GLN A 89 17.02 -1.83 -15.67
C GLN A 89 15.64 -1.30 -15.28
N VAL A 90 15.16 -1.62 -14.07
CA VAL A 90 13.89 -1.07 -13.57
C VAL A 90 13.96 0.45 -13.43
N ILE A 91 15.10 0.99 -12.96
CA ILE A 91 15.32 2.43 -12.84
C ILE A 91 15.31 3.10 -14.21
N ASP A 92 16.00 2.54 -15.20
CA ASP A 92 16.00 3.05 -16.57
C ASP A 92 14.58 3.09 -17.16
N GLY A 93 13.79 2.05 -16.92
CA GLY A 93 12.40 2.00 -17.35
C GLY A 93 11.53 3.12 -16.76
N PHE A 94 11.76 3.52 -15.51
CA PHE A 94 11.06 4.65 -14.91
C PHE A 94 11.59 6.00 -15.43
N ASN A 95 12.91 6.13 -15.57
CA ASN A 95 13.57 7.36 -16.02
C ASN A 95 13.12 7.76 -17.43
N ASP A 96 13.00 6.78 -18.33
CA ASP A 96 12.55 6.98 -19.70
C ASP A 96 11.02 7.04 -19.82
N ASP A 97 10.30 7.00 -18.68
CA ASP A 97 8.83 6.97 -18.61
C ASP A 97 8.25 5.81 -19.47
N ILE A 98 9.03 4.72 -19.60
CA ILE A 98 8.68 3.49 -20.31
C ILE A 98 7.74 2.66 -19.45
N ILE A 99 7.93 2.68 -18.13
CA ILE A 99 7.10 1.95 -17.16
C ILE A 99 6.55 2.93 -16.12
N HIS A 100 5.31 2.70 -15.70
CA HIS A 100 4.67 3.49 -14.66
C HIS A 100 4.73 2.82 -13.30
N GLN A 101 4.91 1.50 -13.29
CA GLN A 101 4.98 0.72 -12.06
C GLN A 101 5.82 -0.54 -12.27
N PHE A 102 6.40 -1.04 -11.18
CA PHE A 102 7.14 -2.30 -11.17
C PHE A 102 6.60 -3.21 -10.07
N LEU A 103 6.71 -4.52 -10.28
CA LEU A 103 6.39 -5.54 -9.28
C LEU A 103 7.49 -6.59 -9.24
N SER A 104 7.99 -6.90 -8.05
CA SER A 104 9.12 -7.83 -7.92
C SER A 104 8.67 -9.28 -7.85
N LYS A 105 9.35 -10.16 -8.60
CA LYS A 105 9.22 -11.62 -8.50
C LYS A 105 10.06 -12.12 -7.29
N PRO A 106 9.52 -12.97 -6.39
CA PRO A 106 8.15 -13.49 -6.35
C PRO A 106 7.17 -12.50 -5.70
N TRP A 107 6.03 -12.26 -6.35
CA TRP A 107 4.97 -11.39 -5.83
C TRP A 107 3.93 -12.18 -5.03
N LYS A 108 3.14 -11.48 -4.21
CA LYS A 108 1.91 -12.04 -3.64
C LYS A 108 0.75 -11.86 -4.61
N ASN A 109 -0.09 -12.88 -4.75
CA ASN A 109 -1.25 -12.83 -5.64
C ASN A 109 -2.15 -11.61 -5.36
N ASP A 110 -2.40 -11.30 -4.09
CA ASP A 110 -3.21 -10.14 -3.68
C ASP A 110 -2.60 -8.80 -4.10
N GLU A 111 -1.26 -8.72 -4.16
CA GLU A 111 -0.52 -7.53 -4.57
C GLU A 111 -0.70 -7.27 -6.07
N LEU A 112 -0.60 -8.31 -6.90
CA LEU A 112 -0.84 -8.21 -8.34
C LEU A 112 -2.32 -7.87 -8.65
N ILE A 113 -3.27 -8.44 -7.90
CA ILE A 113 -4.69 -8.13 -8.05
C ILE A 113 -4.96 -6.66 -7.69
N ALA A 114 -4.45 -6.20 -6.54
CA ALA A 114 -4.64 -4.82 -6.08
C ALA A 114 -4.02 -3.82 -7.08
N LEU A 115 -2.84 -4.14 -7.59
CA LEU A 115 -2.12 -3.35 -8.59
C LEU A 115 -2.94 -3.18 -9.88
N VAL A 116 -3.47 -4.27 -10.41
CA VAL A 116 -4.30 -4.25 -11.62
C VAL A 116 -5.60 -3.50 -11.40
N GLN A 117 -6.29 -3.75 -10.28
CA GLN A 117 -7.55 -3.09 -9.96
C GLN A 117 -7.38 -1.58 -9.73
N GLN A 118 -6.30 -1.16 -9.07
CA GLN A 118 -5.99 0.25 -8.86
C GLN A 118 -5.81 0.98 -10.20
N ASN A 119 -5.06 0.38 -11.12
CA ASN A 119 -4.75 1.01 -12.41
C ASN A 119 -5.94 0.99 -13.38
N LEU A 120 -6.75 -0.07 -13.37
CA LEU A 120 -8.02 -0.08 -14.10
C LEU A 120 -9.01 0.98 -13.55
N CYS A 121 -9.04 1.21 -12.23
CA CYS A 121 -9.88 2.24 -11.63
C CYS A 121 -9.36 3.67 -11.82
N ASN A 122 -8.07 3.84 -12.12
CA ASN A 122 -7.44 5.14 -12.35
C ASN A 122 -7.57 5.60 -13.81
N LEU A 123 -7.57 4.67 -14.77
CA LEU A 123 -7.75 4.98 -16.19
C LEU A 123 -9.17 5.46 -16.53
N ASP A 124 -10.18 5.06 -15.75
CA ASP A 124 -11.54 5.62 -15.82
C ASP A 124 -11.66 7.02 -15.13
N LYS A 125 -10.63 7.49 -14.42
CA LYS A 125 -10.66 8.72 -13.61
C LYS A 125 -9.86 9.89 -14.17
N GLU A 126 -9.02 9.68 -15.18
CA GLU A 126 -8.25 10.77 -15.80
C GLU A 126 -9.05 11.62 -16.79
N ILE A 127 -10.32 11.29 -17.03
CA ILE A 127 -11.25 12.18 -17.73
C ILE A 127 -12.45 12.47 -16.82
N GLY A 128 -12.28 13.48 -15.97
CA GLY A 128 -13.40 14.31 -15.50
C GLY A 128 -14.16 13.80 -14.29
N GLU A 129 -13.50 13.64 -13.15
CA GLU A 129 -14.14 14.01 -11.89
C GLU A 129 -13.42 15.24 -11.33
N GLU A 130 -14.09 16.39 -11.41
CA GLU A 130 -13.72 17.58 -10.65
C GLU A 130 -13.68 17.22 -9.16
N SER A 131 -12.50 16.90 -8.64
CA SER A 131 -12.28 16.78 -7.21
C SER A 131 -12.37 18.20 -6.62
N ASN A 132 -13.58 18.51 -6.16
CA ASN A 132 -13.84 19.60 -5.25
C ASN A 132 -13.66 19.08 -3.80
N ILE A 133 -13.72 19.97 -2.80
CA ILE A 133 -13.81 19.60 -1.37
C ILE A 133 -14.95 18.59 -1.09
N THR A 134 -15.89 18.46 -2.03
CA THR A 134 -16.98 17.48 -2.07
C THR A 134 -16.50 16.03 -2.13
N SER A 135 -15.26 15.79 -2.56
CA SER A 135 -14.64 14.46 -2.57
C SER A 135 -14.37 13.91 -1.15
N ILE A 136 -14.20 14.81 -0.16
CA ILE A 136 -14.06 14.42 1.25
C ILE A 136 -15.46 14.19 1.83
N ILE A 137 -15.84 12.92 1.94
CA ILE A 137 -17.13 12.49 2.49
C ILE A 137 -17.07 12.47 4.01
N GLY A 138 -18.08 13.06 4.66
CA GLY A 138 -18.23 13.11 6.11
C GLY A 138 -18.84 14.43 6.57
N GLU A 139 -19.75 14.32 7.54
CA GLU A 139 -20.51 15.41 8.16
C GLU A 139 -20.32 15.47 9.68
N SER A 140 -19.53 14.55 10.24
CA SER A 140 -19.15 14.63 11.66
C SER A 140 -18.46 15.95 11.99
N ALA A 141 -18.62 16.41 13.23
CA ALA A 141 -18.06 17.68 13.70
C ALA A 141 -16.54 17.79 13.43
N GLY A 142 -15.80 16.69 13.62
CA GLY A 142 -14.36 16.63 13.34
C GLY A 142 -14.04 16.78 11.84
N MET A 143 -14.84 16.18 10.95
CA MET A 143 -14.65 16.32 9.51
C MET A 143 -15.05 17.70 9.01
N LEU A 144 -16.12 18.31 9.55
CA LEU A 144 -16.51 19.69 9.23
C LEU A 144 -15.44 20.70 9.67
N GLN A 145 -14.87 20.52 10.86
CA GLN A 145 -13.76 21.33 11.34
C GLN A 145 -12.53 21.17 10.43
N LEU A 146 -12.19 19.95 10.04
CA LEU A 146 -11.09 19.67 9.10
C LEU A 146 -11.32 20.37 7.75
N LYS A 147 -12.52 20.27 7.18
CA LYS A 147 -12.88 20.95 5.92
C LYS A 147 -12.72 22.47 6.02
N ALA A 148 -13.18 23.07 7.13
CA ALA A 148 -13.01 24.50 7.36
C ALA A 148 -11.53 24.90 7.47
N GLN A 149 -10.72 24.09 8.16
CA GLN A 149 -9.28 24.30 8.24
C GLN A 149 -8.61 24.21 6.87
N ILE A 150 -8.95 23.21 6.05
CA ILE A 150 -8.42 23.05 4.68
C ILE A 150 -8.67 24.33 3.86
N VAL A 151 -9.90 24.85 3.86
CA VAL A 151 -10.24 26.09 3.13
C VAL A 151 -9.40 27.27 3.61
N GLN A 152 -9.17 27.38 4.92
CA GLN A 152 -8.38 28.47 5.49
C GLN A 152 -6.88 28.38 5.13
N VAL A 153 -6.33 27.17 5.06
CA VAL A 153 -4.88 26.96 4.93
C VAL A 153 -4.43 26.73 3.49
N ALA A 154 -5.33 26.36 2.57
CA ALA A 154 -5.00 26.08 1.18
C ALA A 154 -4.31 27.25 0.47
N GLY A 155 -4.67 28.50 0.80
CA GLY A 155 -4.02 29.70 0.27
C GLY A 155 -2.65 30.03 0.90
N ALA A 156 -2.24 29.35 1.97
CA ALA A 156 -1.00 29.67 2.68
C ALA A 156 0.21 28.97 2.03
N ASN A 157 1.26 29.72 1.70
CA ASN A 157 2.51 29.16 1.16
C ASN A 157 3.48 28.70 2.28
N VAL A 158 2.97 27.92 3.22
CA VAL A 158 3.73 27.34 4.33
C VAL A 158 3.59 25.81 4.33
N PRO A 159 4.55 25.07 4.94
CA PRO A 159 4.42 23.63 5.11
C PRO A 159 3.17 23.25 5.90
N ILE A 160 2.43 22.27 5.40
CA ILE A 160 1.25 21.71 6.07
C ILE A 160 1.53 20.24 6.34
N PHE A 161 1.38 19.85 7.61
CA PHE A 161 1.49 18.47 8.06
C PHE A 161 0.09 17.88 8.31
N ILE A 162 -0.18 16.74 7.69
CA ILE A 162 -1.44 16.00 7.77
C ILE A 162 -1.22 14.76 8.63
N ASN A 163 -1.79 14.78 9.83
CA ASN A 163 -1.72 13.70 10.78
C ASN A 163 -2.99 12.85 10.71
N GLY A 164 -2.85 11.53 10.59
CA GLY A 164 -4.01 10.63 10.61
C GLY A 164 -3.61 9.18 10.48
N LYS A 165 -4.34 8.29 11.16
CA LYS A 165 -4.09 6.85 11.10
C LYS A 165 -4.11 6.32 9.65
N THR A 166 -3.46 5.20 9.40
CA THR A 166 -3.48 4.52 8.10
C THR A 166 -4.92 4.31 7.63
N GLY A 167 -5.18 4.61 6.35
CA GLY A 167 -6.50 4.46 5.74
C GLY A 167 -7.53 5.53 6.13
N THR A 168 -7.14 6.66 6.74
CA THR A 168 -8.08 7.76 7.09
C THR A 168 -8.35 8.77 5.96
N GLY A 169 -7.56 8.73 4.87
CA GLY A 169 -7.69 9.61 3.71
C GLY A 169 -6.70 10.79 3.67
N LYS A 170 -5.46 10.61 4.13
CA LYS A 170 -4.43 11.67 4.14
C LYS A 170 -4.17 12.29 2.76
N GLU A 171 -4.05 11.46 1.74
CA GLU A 171 -3.84 11.91 0.35
C GLU A 171 -5.02 12.73 -0.17
N LEU A 172 -6.27 12.37 0.16
CA LEU A 172 -7.46 13.14 -0.23
C LEU A 172 -7.45 14.54 0.40
N VAL A 173 -6.99 14.65 1.65
CA VAL A 173 -6.83 15.96 2.31
C VAL A 173 -5.72 16.78 1.64
N ALA A 174 -4.61 16.14 1.24
CA ALA A 174 -3.53 16.82 0.53
C ALA A 174 -3.98 17.35 -0.83
N LYS A 175 -4.71 16.54 -1.61
CA LYS A 175 -5.30 16.96 -2.89
C LYS A 175 -6.27 18.12 -2.72
N ALA A 176 -7.16 18.05 -1.72
CA ALA A 176 -8.08 19.15 -1.43
C ALA A 176 -7.34 20.46 -1.07
N CYS A 177 -6.21 20.38 -0.34
CA CYS A 177 -5.39 21.56 -0.06
C CYS A 177 -4.80 22.17 -1.35
N HIS A 178 -4.33 21.33 -2.27
CA HIS A 178 -3.79 21.77 -3.55
C HIS A 178 -4.86 22.41 -4.46
N GLU A 179 -6.02 21.77 -4.60
CA GLU A 179 -7.13 22.23 -5.45
C GLU A 179 -7.72 23.58 -5.00
N LEU A 180 -7.71 23.84 -3.68
CA LEU A 180 -8.19 25.09 -3.10
C LEU A 180 -7.10 26.16 -3.01
N SER A 181 -5.86 25.83 -3.37
CA SER A 181 -4.74 26.77 -3.39
C SER A 181 -4.70 27.60 -4.67
N TYR A 182 -3.86 28.64 -4.67
CA TYR A 182 -3.53 29.38 -5.89
C TYR A 182 -2.79 28.54 -6.95
N ARG A 183 -2.35 27.33 -6.57
CA ARG A 183 -1.55 26.41 -7.40
C ARG A 183 -2.38 25.29 -8.02
N LYS A 184 -3.71 25.36 -7.97
CA LYS A 184 -4.62 24.31 -8.48
C LYS A 184 -4.44 23.90 -9.96
N LEU A 185 -3.82 24.76 -10.78
CA LEU A 185 -3.52 24.49 -12.19
C LEU A 185 -2.07 24.00 -12.40
N GLN A 186 -1.28 23.94 -11.32
CA GLN A 186 0.11 23.50 -11.32
C GLN A 186 0.17 22.01 -10.94
N PRO A 187 1.32 21.33 -11.15
CA PRO A 187 1.45 19.92 -10.82
C PRO A 187 1.20 19.61 -9.34
N PHE A 188 0.52 18.49 -9.09
CA PHE A 188 0.46 17.86 -7.77
C PHE A 188 1.25 16.56 -7.81
N ILE A 189 2.42 16.56 -7.18
CA ILE A 189 3.32 15.40 -7.13
C ILE A 189 3.15 14.73 -5.78
N ALA A 190 2.62 13.50 -5.77
CA ALA A 190 2.50 12.68 -4.57
C ALA A 190 3.58 11.60 -4.54
N PHE A 191 4.26 11.47 -3.41
CA PHE A 191 5.32 10.50 -3.22
C PHE A 191 5.22 9.84 -1.85
N ASN A 192 5.24 8.51 -1.83
CA ASN A 192 5.22 7.73 -0.59
C ASN A 192 6.64 7.33 -0.19
N CYS A 193 7.09 7.83 0.97
CA CYS A 193 8.44 7.64 1.47
C CYS A 193 8.74 6.24 2.02
N ALA A 194 7.73 5.36 2.16
CA ALA A 194 7.90 4.03 2.76
C ALA A 194 8.37 2.96 1.76
N ASN A 195 8.34 3.25 0.45
CA ASN A 195 8.40 2.21 -0.59
C ASN A 195 9.79 2.02 -1.22
N LEU A 196 10.80 2.84 -0.87
CA LEU A 196 12.10 2.83 -1.53
C LEU A 196 13.25 2.68 -0.54
N ASN A 197 14.36 2.09 -1.02
CA ASN A 197 15.63 2.11 -0.29
C ASN A 197 16.20 3.54 -0.25
N GLU A 198 17.15 3.78 0.67
CA GLU A 198 17.69 5.11 0.95
C GLU A 198 18.27 5.81 -0.30
N HIS A 199 19.09 5.11 -1.10
CA HIS A 199 19.71 5.70 -2.28
C HIS A 199 18.69 6.07 -3.36
N LEU A 200 17.69 5.21 -3.60
CA LEU A 200 16.61 5.53 -4.54
C LEU A 200 15.77 6.69 -4.05
N LEU A 201 15.44 6.71 -2.77
CA LEU A 201 14.63 7.77 -2.19
C LEU A 201 15.34 9.12 -2.34
N GLU A 202 16.65 9.16 -2.08
CA GLU A 202 17.46 10.36 -2.25
C GLU A 202 17.52 10.80 -3.73
N SER A 203 17.82 9.87 -4.62
CA SER A 203 17.86 10.12 -6.07
C SER A 203 16.50 10.62 -6.61
N GLN A 204 15.39 10.01 -6.16
CA GLN A 204 14.03 10.38 -6.54
C GLN A 204 13.66 11.78 -6.05
N LEU A 205 13.93 12.11 -4.79
CA LEU A 205 13.59 13.43 -4.24
C LEU A 205 14.41 14.56 -4.88
N PHE A 206 15.73 14.39 -4.95
CA PHE A 206 16.66 15.48 -5.27
C PHE A 206 17.12 15.51 -6.72
N GLY A 207 16.98 14.41 -7.46
CA GLY A 207 17.57 14.24 -8.78
C GLY A 207 19.06 13.94 -8.71
N HIS A 208 19.64 13.50 -9.83
CA HIS A 208 21.08 13.25 -9.92
C HIS A 208 21.65 13.67 -11.27
N LYS A 209 22.95 13.93 -11.29
CA LYS A 209 23.73 14.07 -12.50
C LYS A 209 24.35 12.76 -12.92
N LYS A 210 24.60 12.62 -14.22
CA LYS A 210 25.35 11.49 -14.77
C LYS A 210 26.68 11.32 -14.02
N GLY A 211 26.95 10.11 -13.57
CA GLY A 211 28.15 9.76 -12.81
C GLY A 211 28.11 10.08 -11.31
N ALA A 212 26.95 10.48 -10.77
CA ALA A 212 26.80 10.75 -9.34
C ALA A 212 27.01 9.50 -8.44
N PHE A 213 26.65 8.32 -8.95
CA PHE A 213 26.84 7.02 -8.31
C PHE A 213 26.94 5.91 -9.37
N THR A 214 27.33 4.70 -8.97
CA THR A 214 27.40 3.54 -9.87
C THR A 214 26.00 3.21 -10.41
N GLY A 215 25.81 3.29 -11.74
CA GLY A 215 24.50 3.15 -12.39
C GLY A 215 23.80 4.47 -12.73
N ALA A 216 24.39 5.64 -12.42
CA ALA A 216 23.88 6.94 -12.84
C ALA A 216 24.31 7.27 -14.28
N ASP A 217 23.77 6.57 -15.28
CA ASP A 217 24.21 6.68 -16.67
C ASP A 217 23.68 7.93 -17.40
N GLN A 218 22.64 8.55 -16.84
CA GLN A 218 21.99 9.75 -17.35
C GLN A 218 21.73 10.78 -16.23
N ASP A 219 21.39 12.00 -16.62
CA ASP A 219 20.85 13.00 -15.70
C ASP A 219 19.39 12.67 -15.39
N PHE A 220 18.98 12.83 -14.13
CA PHE A 220 17.60 12.60 -13.69
C PHE A 220 17.08 13.79 -12.90
N GLU A 221 15.91 14.29 -13.30
CA GLU A 221 15.23 15.36 -12.59
C GLU A 221 14.40 14.79 -11.44
N GLY A 222 14.75 15.17 -10.20
CA GLY A 222 14.03 14.73 -9.02
C GLY A 222 12.66 15.37 -8.84
N LEU A 223 11.88 14.82 -7.92
CA LEU A 223 10.52 15.23 -7.59
C LEU A 223 10.44 16.70 -7.14
N LEU A 224 11.49 17.22 -6.49
CA LEU A 224 11.57 18.65 -6.14
C LEU A 224 11.59 19.56 -7.38
N THR A 225 12.22 19.11 -8.47
CA THR A 225 12.25 19.82 -9.76
C THR A 225 10.91 19.66 -10.47
N GLN A 226 10.40 18.43 -10.55
CA GLN A 226 9.14 18.11 -11.23
C GLN A 226 7.94 18.83 -10.60
N ALA A 227 7.96 19.02 -9.27
CA ALA A 227 6.92 19.77 -8.57
C ALA A 227 6.86 21.24 -9.00
N GLY A 228 7.94 21.82 -9.53
CA GLY A 228 7.96 23.18 -10.10
C GLY A 228 7.34 24.24 -9.18
N GLU A 229 6.29 24.91 -9.67
CA GLU A 229 5.48 25.88 -8.90
C GLU A 229 4.18 25.26 -8.32
N GLY A 230 4.07 23.94 -8.34
CA GLY A 230 2.93 23.21 -7.81
C GLY A 230 3.08 22.80 -6.36
N THR A 231 2.74 21.55 -6.07
CA THR A 231 2.72 20.99 -4.72
C THR A 231 3.42 19.64 -4.71
N LEU A 232 4.34 19.46 -3.76
CA LEU A 232 4.96 18.18 -3.44
C LEU A 232 4.33 17.64 -2.16
N PHE A 233 3.68 16.49 -2.25
CA PHE A 233 3.09 15.75 -1.15
C PHE A 233 3.97 14.55 -0.76
N LEU A 234 4.51 14.56 0.46
CA LEU A 234 5.34 13.51 1.03
C LEU A 234 4.52 12.67 2.02
N ASP A 235 4.05 11.50 1.61
CA ASP A 235 3.33 10.57 2.49
C ASP A 235 4.29 9.70 3.30
N GLU A 236 3.86 9.34 4.51
CA GLU A 236 4.64 8.64 5.53
C GLU A 236 6.05 9.25 5.76
N VAL A 237 6.14 10.58 5.90
CA VAL A 237 7.41 11.33 6.04
C VAL A 237 8.30 10.85 7.20
N THR A 238 7.72 10.19 8.21
CA THR A 238 8.44 9.59 9.34
C THR A 238 9.32 8.40 8.95
N THR A 239 9.10 7.79 7.78
CA THR A 239 9.93 6.67 7.29
C THR A 239 11.21 7.13 6.61
N LEU A 240 11.41 8.45 6.44
CA LEU A 240 12.61 8.99 5.83
C LEU A 240 13.86 8.67 6.66
N PRO A 241 14.95 8.18 6.05
CA PRO A 241 16.26 8.09 6.69
C PRO A 241 16.77 9.44 7.23
N LEU A 242 17.51 9.43 8.35
CA LEU A 242 17.95 10.66 9.06
C LEU A 242 18.83 11.60 8.22
N ASN A 243 19.62 11.07 7.30
CA ASN A 243 20.41 11.86 6.35
C ASN A 243 19.53 12.59 5.34
N ILE A 244 18.48 11.94 4.83
CA ILE A 244 17.51 12.53 3.92
C ILE A 244 16.68 13.58 4.65
N GLN A 245 16.30 13.32 5.90
CA GLN A 245 15.66 14.32 6.77
C GLN A 245 16.52 15.59 6.91
N ALA A 246 17.85 15.46 7.06
CA ALA A 246 18.76 16.60 7.14
C ALA A 246 18.78 17.43 5.85
N LYS A 247 18.76 16.77 4.68
CA LYS A 247 18.70 17.45 3.38
C LYS A 247 17.33 18.11 3.17
N LEU A 248 16.24 17.44 3.52
CA LEU A 248 14.89 17.97 3.44
C LEU A 248 14.71 19.20 4.34
N LEU A 249 15.33 19.21 5.53
CA LEU A 249 15.36 20.38 6.40
C LEU A 249 15.93 21.61 5.68
N ARG A 250 17.06 21.46 4.98
CA ARG A 250 17.69 22.54 4.22
C ARG A 250 16.78 23.02 3.08
N VAL A 251 16.12 22.10 2.39
CA VAL A 251 15.14 22.44 1.33
C VAL A 251 13.99 23.29 1.88
N ILE A 252 13.45 22.93 3.04
CA ILE A 252 12.33 23.66 3.64
C ILE A 252 12.76 25.04 4.15
N GLN A 253 13.96 25.13 4.74
CA GLN A 253 14.47 26.37 5.34
C GLN A 253 14.96 27.37 4.29
N GLU A 254 15.84 26.92 3.40
CA GLU A 254 16.52 27.78 2.42
C GLU A 254 15.74 27.90 1.11
N ARG A 255 14.69 27.07 0.90
CA ARG A 255 13.99 26.93 -0.38
C ARG A 255 14.94 26.60 -1.53
N GLU A 256 15.99 25.83 -1.22
CA GLU A 256 17.06 25.48 -2.15
C GLU A 256 17.55 24.04 -1.93
N TYR A 257 17.96 23.38 -3.02
CA TYR A 257 18.48 22.02 -2.99
C TYR A 257 19.54 21.82 -4.07
N THR A 258 20.28 20.70 -3.98
CA THR A 258 21.34 20.36 -4.93
C THR A 258 21.16 18.90 -5.34
N PRO A 259 21.09 18.59 -6.65
CA PRO A 259 21.07 17.22 -7.15
C PRO A 259 22.30 16.44 -6.71
N LEU A 260 22.20 15.11 -6.64
CA LEU A 260 23.36 14.26 -6.34
C LEU A 260 24.41 14.39 -7.44
N GLY A 261 25.67 14.51 -7.05
CA GLY A 261 26.79 14.67 -7.99
C GLY A 261 26.87 16.04 -8.67
N ASP A 262 26.04 17.00 -8.28
CA ASP A 262 26.09 18.39 -8.74
C ASP A 262 26.49 19.33 -7.60
N ASN A 263 26.98 20.53 -7.95
CA ASN A 263 27.20 21.64 -7.04
C ASN A 263 26.25 22.81 -7.32
N LYS A 264 25.45 22.72 -8.39
CA LYS A 264 24.48 23.75 -8.75
C LYS A 264 23.29 23.73 -7.79
N VAL A 265 23.08 24.86 -7.14
CA VAL A 265 21.92 25.06 -6.27
C VAL A 265 20.69 25.40 -7.12
N LEU A 266 19.60 24.67 -6.88
CA LEU A 266 18.29 24.85 -7.49
C LEU A 266 17.30 25.39 -6.46
N LYS A 267 16.32 26.18 -6.89
CA LYS A 267 15.30 26.78 -6.01
C LYS A 267 14.03 25.95 -5.99
N LEU A 268 13.43 25.80 -4.81
CA LEU A 268 12.13 25.18 -4.63
C LEU A 268 11.04 26.24 -4.51
N ASN A 269 10.19 26.32 -5.53
CA ASN A 269 9.00 27.18 -5.53
C ASN A 269 7.73 26.45 -5.08
N ALA A 270 7.74 25.12 -5.10
CA ALA A 270 6.58 24.29 -4.77
C ALA A 270 6.16 24.44 -3.31
N GLN A 271 4.88 24.21 -3.04
CA GLN A 271 4.38 24.01 -1.68
C GLN A 271 4.70 22.60 -1.20
N ILE A 272 5.14 22.46 0.06
CA ILE A 272 5.37 21.14 0.67
C ILE A 272 4.15 20.80 1.53
N LEU A 273 3.54 19.67 1.23
CA LEU A 273 2.58 18.97 2.09
C LEU A 273 3.26 17.69 2.57
N SER A 274 3.06 17.32 3.84
CA SER A 274 3.56 16.05 4.35
C SER A 274 2.52 15.34 5.19
N ALA A 275 2.61 14.02 5.26
CA ALA A 275 1.70 13.18 6.00
C ALA A 275 2.43 12.08 6.76
N SER A 276 1.84 11.61 7.86
CA SER A 276 2.28 10.39 8.53
C SER A 276 1.13 9.73 9.29
N SER A 277 1.20 8.41 9.39
CA SER A 277 0.37 7.59 10.27
C SER A 277 0.81 7.62 11.74
N THR A 278 2.10 7.88 11.98
CA THR A 278 2.70 8.00 13.30
C THR A 278 2.76 9.46 13.70
N ALA A 279 2.45 9.76 14.97
CA ALA A 279 2.60 11.13 15.47
C ALA A 279 4.09 11.53 15.42
N LEU A 280 4.40 12.68 14.80
CA LEU A 280 5.79 13.15 14.69
C LEU A 280 6.45 13.28 16.07
N GLU A 281 5.68 13.67 17.10
CA GLU A 281 6.15 13.77 18.48
C GLU A 281 6.69 12.41 19.00
N GLN A 282 6.01 11.31 18.66
CA GLN A 282 6.47 9.97 19.02
C GLN A 282 7.75 9.60 18.27
N ALA A 283 7.79 9.84 16.97
CA ALA A 283 8.97 9.55 16.13
C ALA A 283 10.21 10.38 16.54
N THR A 284 10.01 11.61 17.03
CA THR A 284 11.11 12.41 17.61
C THR A 284 11.61 11.86 18.94
N THR A 285 10.73 11.28 19.74
CA THR A 285 11.08 10.70 21.04
C THR A 285 11.84 9.37 20.88
N THR A 286 11.52 8.58 19.85
CA THR A 286 12.23 7.33 19.52
C THR A 286 13.56 7.55 18.80
N GLY A 287 13.87 8.78 18.38
CA GLY A 287 15.08 9.12 17.64
C GLY A 287 15.01 8.79 16.15
N GLU A 288 13.85 8.37 15.66
CA GLU A 288 13.60 8.07 14.23
C GLU A 288 13.36 9.33 13.41
N PHE A 289 12.98 10.44 14.05
CA PHE A 289 12.72 11.71 13.40
C PHE A 289 13.46 12.86 14.04
N ARG A 290 14.01 13.76 13.23
CA ARG A 290 14.76 14.91 13.74
C ARG A 290 13.82 15.98 14.31
N PRO A 291 14.07 16.47 15.56
CA PRO A 291 13.23 17.51 16.16
C PRO A 291 13.21 18.81 15.37
N ASP A 292 14.33 19.20 14.75
CA ASP A 292 14.45 20.42 13.95
C ASP A 292 13.58 20.40 12.69
N LEU A 293 13.51 19.25 12.00
CA LEU A 293 12.63 19.03 10.86
C LEU A 293 11.16 19.02 11.25
N TYR A 294 10.81 18.44 12.40
CA TYR A 294 9.43 18.45 12.90
C TYR A 294 8.87 19.87 13.01
N TYR A 295 9.60 20.79 13.65
CA TYR A 295 9.14 22.18 13.80
C TYR A 295 9.02 22.94 12.48
N ARG A 296 9.72 22.50 11.42
CA ARG A 296 9.68 23.12 10.09
C ARG A 296 8.61 22.53 9.19
N LEU A 297 8.28 21.24 9.32
CA LEU A 297 7.19 20.61 8.58
C LEU A 297 5.82 20.90 9.19
N ALA A 298 5.74 20.91 10.52
CA ALA A 298 4.48 20.99 11.23
C ALA A 298 4.08 22.43 11.61
N VAL A 299 4.25 23.37 10.67
CA VAL A 299 3.83 24.78 10.86
C VAL A 299 2.32 24.88 10.96
N ILE A 300 1.62 24.22 10.03
CA ILE A 300 0.18 24.00 10.09
C ILE A 300 -0.04 22.50 10.27
N LYS A 301 -0.86 22.12 11.25
CA LYS A 301 -1.23 20.72 11.50
C LYS A 301 -2.70 20.51 11.20
N LEU A 302 -2.99 19.60 10.27
CA LEU A 302 -4.34 19.11 9.98
C LEU A 302 -4.48 17.71 10.57
N ASN A 303 -5.41 17.54 11.50
CA ASN A 303 -5.66 16.26 12.14
C ASN A 303 -6.90 15.61 11.53
N ILE A 304 -6.72 14.41 10.97
CA ILE A 304 -7.80 13.61 10.44
C ILE A 304 -8.31 12.67 11.54
N PRO A 305 -9.57 12.79 11.98
CA PRO A 305 -10.11 11.88 12.98
C PRO A 305 -10.17 10.43 12.43
N PRO A 306 -9.83 9.41 13.23
CA PRO A 306 -10.04 8.01 12.84
C PRO A 306 -11.52 7.71 12.67
N LEU A 307 -11.85 6.70 11.86
CA LEU A 307 -13.22 6.40 11.45
C LEU A 307 -14.17 6.12 12.65
N ASN A 308 -13.66 5.47 13.68
CA ASN A 308 -14.40 5.19 14.92
C ASN A 308 -14.81 6.46 15.71
N GLN A 309 -14.16 7.60 15.46
CA GLN A 309 -14.49 8.90 16.06
C GLN A 309 -15.39 9.76 15.16
N ARG A 310 -15.78 9.27 13.97
CA ARG A 310 -16.61 10.01 13.01
C ARG A 310 -18.11 9.68 13.08
N ALA A 311 -18.55 8.95 14.12
CA ALA A 311 -19.95 8.61 14.38
C ALA A 311 -20.72 8.17 13.12
N THR A 312 -21.68 8.98 12.67
CA THR A 312 -22.57 8.69 11.53
C THR A 312 -21.87 8.63 10.17
N ASP A 313 -20.65 9.18 10.04
CA ASP A 313 -19.91 9.15 8.78
C ASP A 313 -19.59 7.72 8.32
N GLN A 314 -19.54 6.76 9.24
CA GLN A 314 -19.33 5.35 8.90
C GLN A 314 -20.42 4.82 7.98
N ILE A 315 -21.68 5.18 8.25
CA ILE A 315 -22.82 4.79 7.43
C ILE A 315 -22.81 5.55 6.11
N VAL A 316 -22.55 6.86 6.14
CA VAL A 316 -22.48 7.69 4.92
C VAL A 316 -21.42 7.15 3.97
N LEU A 317 -20.23 6.82 4.48
CA LEU A 317 -19.14 6.21 3.71
C LEU A 317 -19.51 4.82 3.21
N ALA A 318 -20.10 3.96 4.05
CA ALA A 318 -20.51 2.63 3.64
C ALA A 318 -21.55 2.69 2.51
N GLN A 319 -22.55 3.58 2.61
CA GLN A 319 -23.56 3.80 1.58
C GLN A 319 -22.94 4.31 0.28
N TYR A 320 -21.98 5.25 0.39
CA TYR A 320 -21.26 5.77 -0.75
C TYR A 320 -20.49 4.67 -1.48
N PHE A 321 -19.69 3.87 -0.76
CA PHE A 321 -18.95 2.76 -1.34
C PHE A 321 -19.87 1.68 -1.92
N LEU A 322 -20.98 1.37 -1.25
CA LEU A 322 -21.99 0.43 -1.76
C LEU A 322 -22.51 0.90 -3.12
N ASN A 323 -22.95 2.16 -3.21
CA ASN A 323 -23.46 2.73 -4.46
C ASN A 323 -22.38 2.78 -5.55
N LYS A 324 -21.14 3.14 -5.19
CA LYS A 324 -19.98 3.17 -6.09
C LYS A 324 -19.72 1.79 -6.69
N PHE A 325 -19.63 0.75 -5.85
CA PHE A 325 -19.30 -0.60 -6.30
C PHE A 325 -20.46 -1.32 -6.98
N VAL A 326 -21.71 -1.07 -6.57
CA VAL A 326 -22.89 -1.62 -7.26
C VAL A 326 -22.93 -1.10 -8.71
N LYS A 327 -22.68 0.20 -8.92
CA LYS A 327 -22.58 0.79 -10.27
C LYS A 327 -21.39 0.22 -11.04
N MET A 328 -20.21 0.19 -10.43
CA MET A 328 -18.97 -0.32 -11.06
C MET A 328 -19.11 -1.77 -11.54
N HIS A 329 -19.75 -2.63 -10.76
CA HIS A 329 -19.94 -4.06 -11.09
C HIS A 329 -21.25 -4.35 -11.80
N ASN A 330 -22.01 -3.33 -12.21
CA ASN A 330 -23.34 -3.46 -12.84
C ASN A 330 -24.28 -4.42 -12.09
N LYS A 331 -24.24 -4.39 -10.74
CA LYS A 331 -25.08 -5.23 -9.87
C LYS A 331 -26.46 -4.60 -9.65
N VAL A 332 -27.40 -5.40 -9.20
CA VAL A 332 -28.71 -4.91 -8.73
C VAL A 332 -28.51 -3.95 -7.55
N ALA A 333 -29.32 -2.90 -7.45
CA ALA A 333 -29.28 -1.98 -6.32
C ALA A 333 -29.37 -2.73 -4.99
N MET A 334 -28.29 -2.67 -4.21
CA MET A 334 -28.17 -3.26 -2.89
C MET A 334 -28.44 -2.22 -1.81
N LYS A 335 -28.90 -2.66 -0.63
CA LYS A 335 -29.13 -1.83 0.55
C LYS A 335 -28.55 -2.49 1.79
N LEU A 336 -28.01 -1.68 2.70
CA LEU A 336 -27.65 -2.15 4.04
C LEU A 336 -28.92 -2.36 4.85
N THR A 337 -29.01 -3.50 5.51
CA THR A 337 -30.06 -3.75 6.52
C THR A 337 -29.74 -2.99 7.81
N ALA A 338 -30.74 -2.72 8.65
CA ALA A 338 -30.52 -2.06 9.94
C ALA A 338 -29.51 -2.80 10.84
N GLY A 339 -29.48 -4.15 10.78
CA GLY A 339 -28.48 -4.94 11.49
C GLY A 339 -27.06 -4.77 10.94
N ALA A 340 -26.91 -4.63 9.62
CA ALA A 340 -25.63 -4.32 8.99
C ALA A 340 -25.12 -2.93 9.37
N GLU A 341 -26.00 -1.91 9.37
CA GLU A 341 -25.65 -0.55 9.79
C GLU A 341 -25.23 -0.50 11.26
N GLN A 342 -25.98 -1.15 12.16
CA GLN A 342 -25.60 -1.24 13.58
C GLN A 342 -24.24 -1.91 13.76
N PHE A 343 -23.97 -2.98 13.01
CA PHE A 343 -22.68 -3.64 13.06
C PHE A 343 -21.56 -2.70 12.58
N ILE A 344 -21.74 -2.01 11.45
CA ILE A 344 -20.78 -1.03 10.93
C ILE A 344 -20.46 0.02 12.00
N LEU A 345 -21.48 0.60 12.63
CA LEU A 345 -21.32 1.61 13.69
C LEU A 345 -20.57 1.10 14.92
N SER A 346 -20.75 -0.17 15.27
CA SER A 346 -20.15 -0.78 16.47
C SER A 346 -18.71 -1.26 16.27
N TYR A 347 -18.30 -1.52 15.03
CA TYR A 347 -17.00 -2.08 14.72
C TYR A 347 -15.89 -1.02 14.80
N ALA A 348 -14.69 -1.41 15.26
CA ALA A 348 -13.62 -0.46 15.55
C ALA A 348 -12.90 0.09 14.31
N TRP A 349 -12.98 -0.62 13.17
CA TRP A 349 -12.33 -0.28 11.90
C TRP A 349 -10.82 0.08 12.05
N PRO A 350 -9.95 -0.87 12.47
CA PRO A 350 -8.52 -0.61 12.62
C PRO A 350 -7.85 -0.07 11.34
N GLY A 351 -8.30 -0.47 10.14
CA GLY A 351 -7.82 0.07 8.87
C GLY A 351 -8.62 1.29 8.35
N ASN A 352 -9.47 1.88 9.20
CA ASN A 352 -10.28 3.07 8.94
C ASN A 352 -11.10 2.97 7.64
N VAL A 353 -11.11 4.03 6.83
CA VAL A 353 -11.91 4.13 5.61
C VAL A 353 -11.45 3.11 4.57
N ARG A 354 -10.14 2.80 4.49
CA ARG A 354 -9.61 1.80 3.55
C ARG A 354 -10.15 0.40 3.85
N GLN A 355 -10.22 0.02 5.13
CA GLN A 355 -10.82 -1.26 5.52
C GLN A 355 -12.32 -1.29 5.22
N LEU A 356 -13.05 -0.22 5.55
CA LEU A 356 -14.47 -0.13 5.24
C LEU A 356 -14.73 -0.23 3.72
N GLU A 357 -13.94 0.46 2.91
CA GLU A 357 -14.02 0.39 1.44
C GLU A 357 -13.81 -1.04 0.95
N ASN A 358 -12.74 -1.70 1.38
CA ASN A 358 -12.42 -3.08 0.99
C ASN A 358 -13.52 -4.08 1.39
N VAL A 359 -14.00 -3.97 2.63
CA VAL A 359 -15.06 -4.85 3.16
C VAL A 359 -16.36 -4.67 2.35
N ILE A 360 -16.78 -3.43 2.08
CA ILE A 360 -17.99 -3.17 1.29
C ILE A 360 -17.80 -3.65 -0.16
N HIS A 361 -16.62 -3.43 -0.75
CA HIS A 361 -16.30 -3.93 -2.09
C HIS A 361 -16.40 -5.45 -2.18
N HIS A 362 -15.79 -6.17 -1.23
CA HIS A 362 -15.87 -7.63 -1.14
C HIS A 362 -17.31 -8.10 -1.00
N VAL A 363 -18.11 -7.44 -0.15
CA VAL A 363 -19.53 -7.76 0.02
C VAL A 363 -20.30 -7.59 -1.29
N VAL A 364 -20.07 -6.52 -2.06
CA VAL A 364 -20.74 -6.30 -3.35
C VAL A 364 -20.36 -7.36 -4.39
N ILE A 365 -19.09 -7.79 -4.41
CA ILE A 365 -18.62 -8.84 -5.33
C ILE A 365 -19.27 -10.19 -4.99
N MET A 366 -19.17 -10.60 -3.72
CA MET A 366 -19.52 -11.94 -3.26
C MET A 366 -21.03 -12.19 -3.12
N ASN A 367 -21.85 -11.14 -3.17
CA ASN A 367 -23.29 -11.25 -3.01
C ASN A 367 -24.04 -10.83 -4.27
N ASN A 368 -25.20 -11.45 -4.48
CA ASN A 368 -26.16 -11.11 -5.54
C ASN A 368 -27.53 -10.69 -4.97
N GLU A 369 -27.66 -10.66 -3.64
CA GLU A 369 -28.89 -10.29 -2.95
C GLU A 369 -29.07 -8.77 -2.88
N LYS A 370 -30.32 -8.32 -2.79
CA LYS A 370 -30.64 -6.89 -2.62
C LYS A 370 -30.30 -6.38 -1.21
N ASP A 371 -30.39 -7.24 -0.21
CA ASP A 371 -30.24 -6.85 1.19
C ASP A 371 -28.91 -7.37 1.75
N ILE A 372 -28.03 -6.44 2.11
CA ILE A 372 -26.78 -6.74 2.77
C ILE A 372 -27.01 -6.85 4.28
N ARG A 373 -26.84 -8.07 4.79
CA ARG A 373 -27.02 -8.44 6.20
C ARG A 373 -25.69 -8.33 6.95
N GLN A 374 -25.78 -8.26 8.27
CA GLN A 374 -24.62 -8.26 9.18
C GLN A 374 -23.65 -9.42 8.89
N GLU A 375 -24.18 -10.62 8.63
CA GLU A 375 -23.41 -11.84 8.35
C GLU A 375 -22.50 -11.69 7.12
N HIS A 376 -22.94 -10.95 6.10
CA HIS A 376 -22.15 -10.69 4.89
C HIS A 376 -20.94 -9.80 5.19
N ILE A 377 -21.09 -8.83 6.10
CA ILE A 377 -20.00 -7.94 6.51
C ILE A 377 -19.02 -8.68 7.43
N GLN A 378 -19.53 -9.48 8.36
CA GLN A 378 -18.71 -10.27 9.27
C GLN A 378 -17.86 -11.30 8.52
N SER A 379 -18.42 -11.98 7.51
CA SER A 379 -17.67 -12.92 6.69
C SER A 379 -16.56 -12.23 5.89
N ALA A 380 -16.82 -11.02 5.38
CA ALA A 380 -15.82 -10.22 4.68
C ALA A 380 -14.67 -9.78 5.59
N ILE A 381 -14.95 -9.39 6.85
CA ILE A 381 -13.92 -9.02 7.84
C ILE A 381 -13.11 -10.25 8.28
N GLY A 382 -13.77 -11.40 8.50
CA GLY A 382 -13.11 -12.63 8.95
C GLY A 382 -12.10 -13.22 7.95
N ASN A 383 -12.18 -12.79 6.69
CA ASN A 383 -11.24 -13.16 5.62
C ASN A 383 -10.06 -12.19 5.49
N GLU A 384 -10.00 -11.10 6.27
CA GLU A 384 -8.79 -10.26 6.33
C GLU A 384 -7.71 -10.95 7.18
N PRO A 385 -6.44 -11.04 6.72
CA PRO A 385 -5.33 -11.47 7.55
C PRO A 385 -5.03 -10.37 8.58
N LEU A 386 -5.79 -10.32 9.68
CA LEU A 386 -5.49 -9.39 10.76
C LEU A 386 -4.31 -9.93 11.59
N ALA A 387 -3.26 -9.10 11.62
CA ALA A 387 -2.25 -9.10 12.67
C ALA A 387 -2.93 -9.19 14.04
N ALA A 388 -2.51 -10.17 14.82
CA ALA A 388 -2.97 -10.40 16.18
C ALA A 388 -2.76 -9.16 17.04
N THR A 389 -3.83 -8.52 17.52
CA THR A 389 -4.04 -8.26 18.95
C THR A 389 -5.40 -7.62 19.22
N THR A 390 -5.90 -7.90 20.43
CA THR A 390 -7.04 -7.29 21.12
C THR A 390 -8.44 -7.59 20.60
N ALA A 391 -8.97 -8.77 20.96
CA ALA A 391 -10.27 -8.89 21.63
C ALA A 391 -10.58 -10.37 21.98
N THR A 392 -10.07 -10.83 23.13
CA THR A 392 -10.68 -11.99 23.84
C THR A 392 -10.73 -11.68 25.33
N GLU A 393 -11.32 -10.55 25.67
CA GLU A 393 -11.98 -10.38 26.96
C GLU A 393 -13.48 -10.27 26.68
N LYS A 394 -14.26 -11.10 27.38
CA LYS A 394 -15.73 -11.27 27.28
C LYS A 394 -16.22 -12.24 26.21
N SER A 395 -15.83 -13.50 26.33
CA SER A 395 -16.70 -14.66 26.00
C SER A 395 -16.05 -15.95 26.50
N GLN A 396 -16.10 -16.22 27.80
CA GLN A 396 -15.99 -17.58 28.37
C GLN A 396 -16.33 -17.62 29.87
N HIS A 397 -17.46 -16.99 30.25
CA HIS A 397 -18.22 -17.45 31.41
C HIS A 397 -19.23 -18.47 30.90
N GLN A 398 -18.81 -19.74 30.74
CA GLN A 398 -19.62 -20.97 30.71
C GLN A 398 -18.77 -22.07 30.10
N ASN A 399 -17.90 -22.67 30.93
CA ASN A 399 -17.58 -24.11 30.93
C ASN A 399 -16.58 -24.37 32.06
N GLN A 400 -17.00 -24.04 33.28
CA GLN A 400 -16.41 -24.58 34.50
C GLN A 400 -16.97 -25.99 34.69
N LYS A 401 -16.18 -26.98 34.28
CA LYS A 401 -16.15 -28.38 34.69
C LYS A 401 -15.65 -29.15 33.49
N VAL A 402 -14.36 -29.47 33.45
CA VAL A 402 -13.86 -30.84 33.38
C VAL A 402 -12.32 -30.75 33.40
N LEU A 403 -11.72 -31.48 34.34
CA LEU A 403 -10.30 -31.85 34.46
C LEU A 403 -9.31 -30.78 34.94
N GLN A 404 -9.38 -30.53 36.25
CA GLN A 404 -8.17 -30.48 37.06
C GLN A 404 -7.32 -31.71 36.75
N ASN A 405 -6.14 -31.50 36.19
CA ASN A 405 -4.96 -32.33 36.44
C ASN A 405 -3.74 -31.42 36.27
N THR A 406 -3.52 -30.63 37.31
CA THR A 406 -2.26 -29.97 37.62
C THR A 406 -1.20 -31.06 37.76
N VAL A 407 -0.37 -31.27 36.73
CA VAL A 407 0.96 -31.82 36.96
C VAL A 407 1.82 -30.62 37.31
N GLN A 408 1.91 -30.32 38.60
CA GLN A 408 3.03 -29.57 39.16
C GLN A 408 4.28 -30.41 38.92
N ALA A 409 4.98 -30.18 37.81
CA ALA A 409 6.34 -30.66 37.68
C ALA A 409 7.23 -29.69 38.48
N GLU A 410 7.72 -30.15 39.62
CA GLU A 410 8.78 -29.49 40.39
C GLU A 410 9.94 -29.15 39.45
N ILE A 411 10.23 -27.86 39.30
CA ILE A 411 11.34 -27.38 38.47
C ILE A 411 12.63 -27.57 39.27
N ASN A 412 13.20 -28.78 39.22
CA ASN A 412 14.54 -29.09 39.70
C ASN A 412 15.42 -29.50 38.51
N GLY A 413 16.31 -28.62 38.08
CA GLY A 413 17.24 -28.90 36.97
C GLY A 413 17.85 -27.64 36.38
N THR A 414 18.84 -27.82 35.49
CA THR A 414 19.40 -26.73 34.70
C THR A 414 18.43 -26.32 33.59
N LEU A 415 18.64 -25.15 32.97
CA LEU A 415 17.82 -24.69 31.84
C LEU A 415 17.80 -25.73 30.68
N GLU A 416 18.89 -26.49 30.52
CA GLU A 416 19.01 -27.55 29.52
C GLU A 416 18.12 -28.77 29.84
N ASP A 417 17.89 -29.07 31.12
CA ASP A 417 17.01 -30.17 31.55
C ASP A 417 15.53 -29.83 31.33
N ILE A 418 15.16 -28.56 31.57
CA ILE A 418 13.81 -28.06 31.30
C ILE A 418 13.53 -28.08 29.80
N GLU A 419 14.49 -27.63 29.00
CA GLU A 419 14.40 -27.64 27.54
C GLU A 419 14.31 -29.08 27.01
N LYS A 420 15.09 -30.01 27.58
CA LYS A 420 15.03 -31.43 27.26
C LYS A 420 13.66 -32.04 27.58
N HIS A 421 13.13 -31.76 28.75
CA HIS A 421 11.82 -32.28 29.14
C HIS A 421 10.71 -31.71 28.25
N ALA A 422 10.71 -30.40 27.97
CA ALA A 422 9.71 -29.76 27.12
C ALA A 422 9.72 -30.32 25.69
N ILE A 423 10.91 -30.54 25.12
CA ILE A 423 11.06 -31.11 23.76
C ILE A 423 10.58 -32.56 23.72
N LEU A 424 10.97 -33.39 24.69
CA LEU A 424 10.55 -34.80 24.71
C LEU A 424 9.04 -34.96 24.95
N THR A 425 8.45 -34.17 25.86
CA THR A 425 7.01 -34.17 26.09
C THR A 425 6.23 -33.70 24.87
N ALA A 426 6.75 -32.71 24.12
CA ALA A 426 6.10 -32.26 22.88
C ALA A 426 6.16 -33.32 21.77
N ILE A 427 7.27 -34.06 21.67
CA ILE A 427 7.41 -35.17 20.70
C ILE A 427 6.44 -36.30 21.05
N ASP A 428 6.34 -36.68 22.31
CA ASP A 428 5.44 -37.74 22.78
C ASP A 428 3.96 -37.36 22.56
N ALA A 429 3.59 -36.11 22.88
CA ALA A 429 2.26 -35.57 22.62
C ALA A 429 1.91 -35.47 21.12
N CYS A 430 2.92 -35.55 20.24
CA CYS A 430 2.78 -35.58 18.79
C CYS A 430 3.07 -36.97 18.20
N SER A 431 3.00 -38.02 19.01
CA SER A 431 3.19 -39.43 18.62
C SER A 431 4.49 -39.68 17.85
N GLY A 432 5.58 -39.03 18.28
CA GLY A 432 6.90 -39.16 17.65
C GLY A 432 7.15 -38.23 16.45
N ASN A 433 6.16 -37.41 16.04
CA ASN A 433 6.33 -36.50 14.90
C ASN A 433 7.08 -35.21 15.31
N VAL A 434 8.40 -35.22 15.08
CA VAL A 434 9.30 -34.10 15.40
C VAL A 434 8.91 -32.79 14.69
N SER A 435 8.38 -32.86 13.47
CA SER A 435 7.98 -31.64 12.73
C SER A 435 6.74 -30.99 13.36
N GLN A 436 5.77 -31.79 13.82
CA GLN A 436 4.60 -31.27 14.54
C GLN A 436 4.96 -30.76 15.94
N ALA A 437 5.87 -31.44 16.63
CA ALA A 437 6.39 -31.00 17.93
C ALA A 437 7.11 -29.65 17.82
N ALA A 438 7.87 -29.43 16.74
CA ALA A 438 8.56 -28.18 16.45
C ALA A 438 7.59 -27.01 16.24
N VAL A 439 6.52 -27.23 15.46
CA VAL A 439 5.45 -26.24 15.26
C VAL A 439 4.78 -25.88 16.59
N LYS A 440 4.48 -26.89 17.43
CA LYS A 440 3.84 -26.69 18.73
C LYS A 440 4.72 -25.92 19.73
N LEU A 441 6.04 -26.07 19.63
CA LEU A 441 7.02 -25.37 20.46
C LEU A 441 7.50 -24.04 19.85
N GLY A 442 7.07 -23.69 18.64
CA GLY A 442 7.49 -22.45 17.96
C GLY A 442 8.97 -22.44 17.56
N VAL A 443 9.58 -23.61 17.34
CA VAL A 443 11.00 -23.75 16.97
C VAL A 443 11.14 -24.46 15.62
N ASN A 444 12.30 -24.32 14.97
CA ASN A 444 12.57 -25.02 13.71
C ASN A 444 12.84 -26.53 13.98
N PRO A 445 12.30 -27.47 13.17
CA PRO A 445 12.55 -28.90 13.33
C PRO A 445 14.04 -29.27 13.42
N SER A 446 14.90 -28.58 12.65
CA SER A 446 16.36 -28.78 12.70
C SER A 446 16.97 -28.51 14.08
N THR A 447 16.38 -27.61 14.87
CA THR A 447 16.82 -27.30 16.24
C THR A 447 16.50 -28.47 17.17
N ILE A 448 15.34 -29.10 17.01
CA ILE A 448 14.96 -30.29 17.78
C ILE A 448 15.86 -31.48 17.42
N TYR A 449 16.08 -31.75 16.11
CA TYR A 449 16.97 -32.83 15.68
C TYR A 449 18.40 -32.67 16.22
N ARG A 450 18.95 -31.45 16.21
CA ARG A 450 20.27 -31.15 16.76
C ARG A 450 20.33 -31.38 18.28
N LYS A 451 19.25 -31.06 19.00
CA LYS A 451 19.15 -31.26 20.46
C LYS A 451 19.01 -32.74 20.81
N LEU A 452 18.20 -33.50 20.08
CA LEU A 452 18.08 -34.95 20.22
C LEU A 452 19.42 -35.67 19.98
N GLN A 453 20.16 -35.30 18.94
CA GLN A 453 21.51 -35.81 18.69
C GLN A 453 22.48 -35.47 19.82
N LYS A 454 22.44 -34.24 20.35
CA LYS A 454 23.27 -33.82 21.48
C LYS A 454 22.99 -34.64 22.74
N TRP A 455 21.75 -35.09 22.93
CA TRP A 455 21.34 -35.91 24.08
C TRP A 455 21.45 -37.42 23.85
N GLY A 456 21.87 -37.85 22.65
CA GLY A 456 22.02 -39.27 22.31
C GLY A 456 20.69 -40.04 22.18
N ILE A 457 19.60 -39.35 21.87
CA ILE A 457 18.26 -39.94 21.72
C ILE A 457 17.96 -40.04 20.22
N SER A 458 17.69 -41.26 19.73
CA SER A 458 17.37 -41.55 18.33
C SER A 458 15.88 -41.61 18.09
#